data_AF-G0X649-F1
#
_entry.id   AF-G0X649-F1
#
_cell.length_a   1.000
_cell.length_b   1.000
_cell.length_c   1.000
_cell.angle_alpha   90.00
_cell.angle_beta   90.00
_cell.angle_gamma   90.00
#
_symmetry.space_group_name_H-M   'P 1'
#
loop_
_entity.id
_entity.type
_entity.pdbx_description
1 polymer ?
#
loop_
_entity_poly.entity_id
_entity_poly.type
_entity_poly.pdbx_seq_one_letter_code
_entity_poly.pdbx_strand_id
1 'polypeptide(L)'
;LQYVDDHKDDYIKRLSKAVSIPSVSGNLSYVKDVEAMGEFLLEQLTSLGVKAEKRAIGTHTLEGKEVDLPPVIIGQIGQDPKKKTLLVYGHYDVQPALLEDGWLYP
;
A
#
# COMPACT_ATOMS: atom_id res chain seq x y z
N LEU A 1 5.40 6.47 -24.47
CA LEU A 1 6.12 6.31 -23.19
C LEU A 1 6.76 7.63 -22.71
N GLN A 2 7.02 8.61 -23.60
CA GLN A 2 7.57 9.92 -23.25
C GLN A 2 7.03 10.55 -21.94
N TYR A 3 5.70 10.55 -21.72
CA TYR A 3 5.13 11.06 -20.46
C TYR A 3 5.68 10.32 -19.22
N VAL A 4 5.84 9.00 -19.29
CA VAL A 4 6.42 8.22 -18.19
C VAL A 4 7.88 8.59 -17.97
N ASP A 5 8.65 8.77 -19.05
CA ASP A 5 10.06 9.13 -18.97
C ASP A 5 10.25 10.53 -18.39
N ASP A 6 9.41 11.48 -18.80
CA ASP A 6 9.43 12.88 -18.35
C ASP A 6 9.06 13.04 -16.87
N HIS A 7 8.28 12.12 -16.30
CA HIS A 7 7.80 12.17 -14.91
C HIS A 7 8.51 11.15 -14.00
N LYS A 8 9.62 10.56 -14.46
CA LYS A 8 10.38 9.56 -13.70
C LYS A 8 10.70 10.01 -12.28
N ASP A 9 11.14 11.25 -12.10
CA ASP A 9 11.51 11.79 -10.79
C ASP A 9 10.32 11.88 -9.84
N ASP A 10 9.12 12.17 -10.35
CA ASP A 10 7.91 12.20 -9.54
C ASP A 10 7.50 10.79 -9.08
N TYR A 11 7.70 9.79 -9.94
CA TYR A 11 7.44 8.39 -9.58
C TYR A 11 8.45 7.88 -8.55
N ILE A 12 9.73 8.24 -8.69
CA ILE A 12 10.76 7.92 -7.68
C ILE A 12 10.42 8.57 -6.35
N LYS A 13 10.02 9.85 -6.34
CA LYS A 13 9.58 10.54 -5.12
C LYS A 13 8.36 9.88 -4.49
N ARG A 14 7.37 9.47 -5.29
CA ARG A 14 6.19 8.75 -4.79
C ARG A 14 6.57 7.41 -4.17
N LEU A 15 7.44 6.64 -4.84
CA LEU A 15 7.93 5.36 -4.33
C LEU A 15 8.73 5.55 -3.05
N SER A 16 9.63 6.54 -2.99
CA SER A 16 10.42 6.85 -1.80
C SER A 16 9.54 7.18 -0.59
N LYS A 17 8.45 7.94 -0.78
CA LYS A 17 7.45 8.18 0.28
C LYS A 17 6.78 6.87 0.73
N ALA A 18 6.36 6.03 -0.20
CA ALA A 18 5.76 4.73 0.12
C ALA A 18 6.72 3.83 0.92
N VAL A 19 7.97 3.70 0.46
CA VAL A 19 9.00 2.87 1.11
C VAL A 19 9.36 3.39 2.50
N SER A 20 9.26 4.69 2.75
CA SER A 20 9.50 5.27 4.08
C SER A 20 8.43 4.91 5.13
N ILE A 21 7.31 4.29 4.73
CA ILE A 21 6.29 3.77 5.63
C ILE A 21 6.60 2.28 5.90
N PRO A 22 7.08 1.91 7.10
CA PRO A 22 7.51 0.55 7.40
C PRO A 22 6.30 -0.36 7.68
N SER A 23 5.54 -0.71 6.64
CA SER A 23 4.32 -1.53 6.73
C SER A 23 4.61 -3.02 6.99
N VAL A 24 5.33 -3.33 8.08
CA VAL A 24 5.71 -4.69 8.46
C VAL A 24 4.54 -5.41 9.13
N SER A 25 3.79 -6.22 8.38
CA SER A 25 2.55 -6.86 8.87
C SER A 25 2.78 -7.95 9.91
N GLY A 26 3.97 -8.56 9.94
CA GLY A 26 4.32 -9.64 10.85
C GLY A 26 4.76 -9.20 12.26
N ASN A 27 4.74 -7.89 12.57
CA ASN A 27 5.24 -7.36 13.83
C ASN A 27 4.24 -6.38 14.45
N LEU A 28 3.89 -6.65 15.71
CA LEU A 28 2.87 -5.90 16.44
C LEU A 28 3.18 -4.40 16.56
N SER A 29 4.46 -4.03 16.58
CA SER A 29 4.91 -2.65 16.71
C SER A 29 4.56 -1.78 15.49
N TYR A 30 4.32 -2.41 14.33
CA TYR A 30 4.12 -1.73 13.04
C TYR A 30 2.66 -1.75 12.58
N VAL A 31 1.71 -2.23 13.39
CA VAL A 31 0.28 -2.30 13.01
C VAL A 31 -0.24 -0.94 12.52
N LYS A 32 0.19 0.16 13.15
CA LYS A 32 -0.18 1.53 12.75
C LYS A 32 0.49 1.96 11.45
N ASP A 33 1.71 1.52 11.18
CA ASP A 33 2.41 1.82 9.93
C ASP A 33 1.78 1.08 8.75
N VAL A 34 1.30 -0.15 8.97
CA VAL A 34 0.55 -0.90 7.96
C VAL A 34 -0.77 -0.18 7.64
N GLU A 35 -1.49 0.31 8.66
CA GLU A 35 -2.69 1.13 8.44
C GLU A 35 -2.36 2.42 7.70
N ALA A 36 -1.29 3.12 8.07
CA ALA A 36 -0.84 4.34 7.41
C ALA A 36 -0.48 4.12 5.93
N MET A 37 0.10 2.97 5.59
CA MET A 37 0.36 2.60 4.18
C MET A 37 -0.93 2.35 3.40
N GLY A 38 -1.94 1.75 4.06
CA GLY A 38 -3.28 1.62 3.51
C GLY A 38 -3.94 2.98 3.20
N GLU A 39 -3.79 3.96 4.10
CA GLU A 39 -4.28 5.33 3.90
C GLU A 39 -3.51 6.05 2.78
N PHE A 40 -2.19 5.93 2.75
CA PHE A 40 -1.37 6.47 1.67
C PHE A 40 -1.83 5.93 0.31
N LEU A 41 -2.09 4.62 0.21
CA LEU A 41 -2.58 4.00 -1.03
C LEU A 41 -3.97 4.52 -1.42
N LEU A 42 -4.88 4.66 -0.45
CA LEU A 42 -6.21 5.24 -0.67
C LEU A 42 -6.11 6.67 -1.21
N GLU A 43 -5.26 7.51 -0.62
CA GLU A 43 -5.00 8.89 -1.09
C GLU A 43 -4.41 8.92 -2.50
N GLN A 44 -3.43 8.05 -2.80
CA GLN A 44 -2.85 7.98 -4.15
C GLN A 44 -3.92 7.60 -5.20
N LEU A 45 -4.74 6.59 -4.92
CA LEU A 45 -5.80 6.14 -5.83
C LEU A 45 -6.87 7.23 -6.03
N THR A 46 -7.36 7.82 -4.95
CA THR A 46 -8.39 8.88 -5.02
C THR A 46 -7.89 10.11 -5.77
N SER A 47 -6.62 10.50 -5.59
CA SER A 47 -6.01 11.62 -6.35
C SER A 47 -5.98 11.40 -7.87
N LEU A 48 -6.01 10.14 -8.32
CA LEU A 48 -6.04 9.75 -9.73
C LEU A 48 -7.47 9.56 -10.27
N GLY A 49 -8.49 9.88 -9.47
CA GLY A 49 -9.90 9.73 -9.85
C GLY A 49 -10.44 8.31 -9.72
N VAL A 50 -9.74 7.43 -8.99
CA VAL A 50 -10.26 6.10 -8.65
C VAL A 50 -11.28 6.25 -7.52
N LYS A 51 -12.46 5.65 -7.67
CA LYS A 51 -13.40 5.46 -6.56
C LYS A 51 -12.85 4.34 -5.68
N ALA A 52 -12.15 4.69 -4.62
CA ALA A 52 -11.49 3.75 -3.73
C ALA A 52 -12.05 3.82 -2.30
N GLU A 53 -12.06 2.68 -1.62
CA GLU A 53 -12.54 2.53 -0.25
C GLU A 53 -11.73 1.48 0.52
N LYS A 54 -11.71 1.64 1.86
CA LYS A 54 -11.18 0.64 2.79
C LYS A 54 -12.28 -0.36 3.15
N ARG A 55 -11.95 -1.64 3.15
CA ARG A 55 -12.82 -2.72 3.65
C ARG A 55 -12.13 -3.45 4.80
N ALA A 56 -12.69 -3.35 6.00
CA ALA A 56 -12.25 -4.13 7.15
C ALA A 56 -12.55 -5.62 6.92
N ILE A 57 -11.62 -6.49 7.30
CA ILE A 57 -11.69 -7.93 7.04
C ILE A 57 -11.66 -8.80 8.30
N GLY A 58 -11.77 -8.18 9.48
CA GLY A 58 -11.80 -8.85 10.78
C GLY A 58 -10.54 -8.63 11.60
N THR A 59 -10.32 -9.50 12.58
CA THR A 59 -9.20 -9.44 13.53
C THR A 59 -8.26 -10.64 13.36
N HIS A 60 -7.03 -10.52 13.88
CA HIS A 60 -6.03 -11.57 13.92
C HIS A 60 -5.27 -11.54 15.26
N THR A 61 -4.85 -12.71 15.75
CA THR A 61 -3.99 -12.81 16.94
C THR A 61 -2.53 -12.68 16.54
N LEU A 62 -1.94 -11.52 16.76
CA LEU A 62 -0.53 -11.23 16.51
C LEU A 62 0.21 -11.11 17.84
N GLU A 63 1.25 -11.93 18.04
CA GLU A 63 2.06 -11.96 19.28
C GLU A 63 1.21 -12.10 20.57
N GLY A 64 0.12 -12.88 20.48
CA GLY A 64 -0.79 -13.12 21.60
C GLY A 64 -1.78 -11.98 21.89
N LYS A 65 -1.81 -10.92 21.07
CA LYS A 65 -2.81 -9.85 21.14
C LYS A 65 -3.74 -9.89 19.95
N GLU A 66 -5.01 -9.63 20.17
CA GLU A 66 -5.96 -9.43 19.09
C GLU A 66 -5.77 -8.03 18.49
N VAL A 67 -5.60 -7.97 17.18
CA VAL A 67 -5.44 -6.74 16.39
C VAL A 67 -6.38 -6.77 15.19
N ASP A 68 -6.81 -5.60 14.72
CA ASP A 68 -7.51 -5.50 13.46
C ASP A 68 -6.58 -5.89 12.30
N LEU A 69 -7.08 -6.69 11.36
CA LEU A 69 -6.36 -6.96 10.12
C LEU A 69 -6.29 -5.68 9.28
N PRO A 70 -5.17 -5.44 8.56
CA PRO A 70 -5.07 -4.34 7.63
C PRO A 70 -6.23 -4.34 6.63
N PRO A 71 -6.83 -3.17 6.33
CA PRO A 71 -7.97 -3.11 5.45
C PRO A 71 -7.58 -3.50 4.01
N VAL A 72 -8.48 -4.16 3.29
CA VAL A 72 -8.33 -4.30 1.84
C VAL A 72 -8.74 -2.98 1.18
N ILE A 73 -7.88 -2.46 0.31
CA ILE A 73 -8.22 -1.29 -0.51
C ILE A 73 -8.86 -1.78 -1.81
N ILE A 74 -10.12 -1.42 -2.04
CA ILE A 74 -10.84 -1.73 -3.27
C ILE A 74 -11.03 -0.44 -4.05
N GLY A 75 -10.54 -0.41 -5.29
CA GLY A 75 -10.64 0.75 -6.17
C GLY A 75 -11.24 0.40 -7.52
N GLN A 76 -12.11 1.27 -8.04
CA GLN A 76 -12.65 1.17 -9.39
C GLN A 76 -12.48 2.49 -10.14
N ILE A 77 -11.98 2.42 -11.37
CA ILE A 77 -11.91 3.55 -12.30
C ILE A 77 -12.59 3.18 -13.63
N GLY A 78 -13.61 3.95 -14.00
CA GLY A 78 -14.47 3.66 -15.15
C GLY A 78 -15.57 2.63 -14.86
N GLN A 79 -16.63 2.66 -15.68
CA GLN A 79 -17.81 1.79 -15.58
C GLN A 79 -18.48 1.57 -16.95
N ASP A 80 -17.69 1.67 -18.03
CA ASP A 80 -18.20 1.56 -19.40
C ASP A 80 -18.46 0.09 -19.76
N PRO A 81 -19.72 -0.33 -19.98
CA PRO A 81 -20.05 -1.72 -20.30
C PRO A 81 -19.50 -2.20 -21.66
N LYS A 82 -19.02 -1.28 -22.51
CA LYS A 82 -18.37 -1.61 -23.77
C LYS A 82 -16.88 -1.89 -23.63
N LYS A 83 -16.27 -1.54 -22.49
CA LYS A 83 -14.86 -1.80 -22.20
C LYS A 83 -14.71 -3.08 -21.38
N LYS A 84 -13.55 -3.72 -21.51
CA LYS A 84 -13.19 -4.85 -20.64
C LYS A 84 -12.88 -4.34 -19.23
N THR A 85 -13.25 -5.12 -18.23
CA THR A 85 -12.85 -4.91 -16.84
C THR A 85 -11.61 -5.75 -16.55
N LEU A 86 -10.58 -5.10 -15.98
CA LEU A 86 -9.35 -5.74 -15.54
C LEU A 86 -9.24 -5.59 -14.03
N LEU A 87 -8.97 -6.68 -13.32
CA LEU A 87 -8.62 -6.66 -11.91
C LEU A 87 -7.10 -6.68 -11.77
N VAL A 88 -6.55 -5.70 -11.05
CA VAL A 88 -5.14 -5.66 -10.68
C VAL A 88 -5.06 -5.90 -9.17
N TYR A 89 -4.28 -6.89 -8.77
CA TYR A 89 -4.04 -7.25 -7.38
C TYR A 89 -2.60 -6.93 -6.98
N GLY A 90 -2.43 -6.46 -5.76
CA GLY A 90 -1.14 -6.27 -5.10
C GLY A 90 -1.33 -6.29 -3.58
N HIS A 91 -0.23 -6.28 -2.86
CA HIS A 91 -0.17 -6.12 -1.41
C HIS A 91 0.68 -4.90 -1.06
N TYR A 92 0.49 -4.34 0.13
CA TYR A 92 1.16 -3.11 0.58
C TYR A 92 1.91 -3.27 1.90
N ASP A 93 1.93 -4.49 2.45
CA ASP A 93 2.78 -4.87 3.56
C ASP A 93 4.13 -5.41 3.07
N VAL A 94 5.13 -5.37 3.96
CA VAL A 94 6.51 -5.75 3.67
C VAL A 94 7.08 -6.67 4.75
N GLN A 95 8.20 -7.31 4.44
CA GLN A 95 9.01 -8.05 5.40
C GLN A 95 9.82 -7.08 6.28
N PRO A 96 10.22 -7.50 7.50
CA PRO A 96 11.21 -6.78 8.28
C PRO A 96 12.53 -6.64 7.51
N ALA A 97 13.19 -5.50 7.65
CA ALA A 97 14.54 -5.26 7.15
C ALA A 97 15.27 -4.31 8.10
N LEU A 98 16.34 -4.77 8.72
CA LEU A 98 17.16 -4.01 9.65
C LEU A 98 18.58 -3.83 9.10
N LEU A 99 19.24 -2.73 9.45
CA LEU A 99 20.65 -2.53 9.04
C LEU A 99 21.56 -3.66 9.55
N GLU A 100 21.28 -4.19 10.74
CA GLU A 100 21.99 -5.33 11.34
C GLU A 100 21.84 -6.64 10.56
N ASP A 101 20.84 -6.76 9.68
CA ASP A 101 20.69 -7.91 8.77
C ASP A 101 21.72 -7.90 7.62
N GLY A 102 22.53 -6.84 7.51
CA GLY A 102 23.60 -6.71 6.51
C GLY A 102 23.31 -5.73 5.36
N TRP A 103 22.29 -4.87 5.50
CA TRP A 103 21.98 -3.83 4.52
C TRP A 103 23.00 -2.68 4.56
N LEU A 104 23.39 -2.18 3.38
CA LEU A 104 24.32 -1.05 3.27
C LEU A 104 23.64 0.31 3.45
N TYR A 105 22.32 0.38 3.28
CA TYR A 105 21.53 1.60 3.32
C TYR A 105 20.21 1.35 4.08
N PRO A 106 19.70 2.38 4.77
CA PRO A 106 18.39 2.34 5.41
C PRO A 106 17.23 2.40 4.41
#